data_AF-A0A7J9FU41-F1
#
_entry.id   AF-A0A7J9FU41-F1
#
_cell.length_a   1.000
_cell.length_b   1.000
_cell.length_c   1.000
_cell.angle_alpha   90.00
_cell.angle_beta   90.00
_cell.angle_gamma   90.00
#
_symmetry.space_group_name_H-M   'P 1'
#
loop_
_entity.id
_entity.type
_entity.pdbx_description
1 polymer ?
#
loop_
_entity_poly.entity_id
_entity_poly.type
_entity_poly.pdbx_seq_one_letter_code
_entity_poly.pdbx_strand_id
1 'polypeptide(L)'
;MCHGVQHPIRGLFLRSYLAQISRDKLLDIGSDYEGDAGTVMDAVEFILENFTEMNKLWVRMQLEGPGRVREKREKERSALQELVGKNLHVLSQIEGVDLEIYKETVLPRVLEQVVNCKDDLSQYYLMDCIIQVFPDEYHLQTLEMLLAACPQVQPTVDVKTVLSRLMDRLSKYAASSADVLTEFLQVEAFTKLSNAIEKVIEVQVDMPAVGAITLYVSLLTFTLRVHPDRLDYVDQVLGACVKKLSSIPKLEDSRATKQVVALLSAPLEKYNDTVTALKISNYPRVMDHLDNGTNKVMAMVIIESIMKNNTCISTADKVEVLFELIKGLIKDLDGATDELDEEDFKDEQNSVAKLIHMLYNNEPEEMLKIICIVWKHTMAGGPKRLPFTVPSLVFSALR
;
A
#
# COMPACT_ATOMS: atom_id res chain seq x y z
N MET A 1 7.12 -43.70 -1.05
CA MET A 1 6.15 -44.35 -1.98
C MET A 1 5.41 -43.35 -2.89
N CYS A 2 4.94 -42.20 -2.39
CA CYS A 2 4.25 -41.19 -3.23
C CYS A 2 5.10 -40.64 -4.39
N HIS A 3 6.43 -40.68 -4.28
CA HIS A 3 7.35 -40.38 -5.39
C HIS A 3 7.11 -41.21 -6.66
N GLY A 4 6.45 -42.36 -6.58
CA GLY A 4 6.11 -43.17 -7.76
C GLY A 4 5.05 -42.53 -8.67
N VAL A 5 4.25 -41.57 -8.19
CA VAL A 5 3.19 -40.92 -8.97
C VAL A 5 3.65 -39.55 -9.46
N GLN A 6 4.26 -39.54 -10.64
CA GLN A 6 4.82 -38.33 -11.27
C GLN A 6 3.85 -37.58 -12.19
N HIS A 7 2.66 -38.14 -12.44
CA HIS A 7 1.61 -37.47 -13.21
C HIS A 7 1.06 -36.28 -12.41
N PRO A 8 1.11 -35.03 -12.92
CA PRO A 8 0.81 -33.83 -12.14
C PRO A 8 -0.54 -33.83 -11.43
N ILE A 9 -1.63 -33.97 -12.17
CA ILE A 9 -2.99 -33.91 -11.59
C ILE A 9 -3.21 -35.03 -10.57
N ARG A 10 -2.93 -36.29 -10.95
CA ARG A 10 -3.10 -37.45 -10.06
C ARG A 10 -2.22 -37.34 -8.81
N GLY A 11 -0.98 -36.88 -8.97
CA GLY A 11 -0.04 -36.68 -7.88
C GLY A 11 -0.49 -35.57 -6.93
N LEU A 12 -0.99 -34.45 -7.46
CA LEU A 12 -1.55 -33.35 -6.65
C LEU A 12 -2.74 -33.81 -5.81
N PHE A 13 -3.70 -34.50 -6.42
CA PHE A 13 -4.86 -35.02 -5.66
C PHE A 13 -4.47 -36.06 -4.63
N LEU A 14 -3.58 -37.01 -4.98
CA LEU A 14 -3.09 -38.03 -4.05
C LEU A 14 -2.38 -37.40 -2.85
N ARG A 15 -1.48 -36.44 -3.11
CA ARG A 15 -0.70 -35.76 -2.06
C ARG A 15 -1.55 -34.80 -1.23
N SER A 16 -2.54 -34.14 -1.83
CA SER A 16 -3.52 -33.34 -1.08
C SER A 16 -4.38 -34.21 -0.18
N TYR A 17 -4.81 -35.38 -0.66
CA TYR A 17 -5.58 -36.34 0.12
C TYR A 17 -4.75 -36.92 1.27
N LEU A 18 -3.48 -37.22 1.02
CA LEU A 18 -2.54 -37.66 2.04
C LEU A 18 -2.42 -36.62 3.16
N ALA A 19 -2.15 -35.36 2.83
CA ALA A 19 -2.05 -34.27 3.80
C ALA A 19 -3.33 -34.09 4.63
N GLN A 20 -4.50 -34.36 4.03
CA GLN A 20 -5.78 -34.27 4.74
C GLN A 20 -6.00 -35.43 5.71
N ILE A 21 -5.69 -36.68 5.33
CA ILE A 21 -5.84 -37.84 6.22
C ILE A 21 -4.77 -37.85 7.31
N SER A 22 -3.57 -37.38 6.99
CA SER A 22 -2.47 -37.36 7.96
C SER A 22 -2.68 -36.31 9.03
N ARG A 23 -3.52 -35.28 8.81
CA ARG A 23 -3.68 -34.13 9.71
C ARG A 23 -3.87 -34.54 11.18
N ASP A 24 -4.83 -35.41 11.46
CA ASP A 24 -5.17 -35.84 12.83
C ASP A 24 -4.18 -36.88 13.39
N LYS A 25 -3.15 -37.22 12.61
CA LYS A 25 -2.12 -38.22 12.92
C LYS A 25 -0.71 -37.63 12.88
N LEU A 26 -0.58 -36.34 12.60
CA LEU A 26 0.70 -35.65 12.67
C LEU A 26 1.10 -35.54 14.14
N LEU A 27 2.39 -35.69 14.40
CA LEU A 27 2.94 -35.52 15.73
C LEU A 27 2.83 -34.04 16.11
N ASP A 28 2.07 -33.77 17.16
CA ASP A 28 1.90 -32.45 17.74
C ASP A 28 2.09 -32.53 19.26
N ILE A 29 2.26 -31.37 19.90
CA ILE A 29 2.43 -31.26 21.35
C ILE A 29 1.20 -31.88 22.04
N GLY A 30 1.43 -32.86 22.92
CA GLY A 30 0.38 -33.57 23.64
C GLY A 30 -0.32 -34.70 22.88
N SER A 31 0.19 -35.10 21.70
CA SER A 31 -0.38 -36.24 20.93
C SER A 31 -0.06 -37.60 21.57
N ASP A 32 -0.95 -38.59 21.39
CA ASP A 32 -0.78 -39.97 21.93
C ASP A 32 0.50 -40.69 21.41
N TYR A 33 1.14 -40.13 20.39
CA TYR A 33 2.35 -40.64 19.74
C TYR A 33 3.61 -39.87 20.15
N GLU A 34 3.49 -38.85 21.00
CA GLU A 34 4.59 -38.07 21.55
C GLU A 34 5.41 -38.96 22.51
N GLY A 35 6.62 -39.34 22.10
CA GLY A 35 7.58 -40.07 22.95
C GLY A 35 8.03 -41.45 22.48
N ASP A 36 7.44 -42.04 21.43
CA ASP A 36 7.80 -43.43 21.04
C ASP A 36 8.79 -43.54 19.86
N ALA A 37 8.94 -42.51 19.00
CA ALA A 37 10.02 -42.45 17.98
C ALA A 37 10.18 -41.13 17.19
N GLY A 38 9.29 -40.15 17.33
CA GLY A 38 9.29 -38.95 16.47
C GLY A 38 9.02 -37.65 17.23
N THR A 39 9.34 -36.54 16.57
CA THR A 39 9.24 -35.16 17.04
C THR A 39 8.28 -34.35 16.15
N VAL A 40 7.84 -33.18 16.63
CA VAL A 40 7.10 -32.20 15.81
C VAL A 40 7.86 -31.86 14.52
N MET A 41 9.19 -31.88 14.55
CA MET A 41 10.03 -31.63 13.37
C MET A 41 9.82 -32.68 12.27
N ASP A 42 9.55 -33.94 12.62
CA ASP A 42 9.27 -34.98 11.61
C ASP A 42 7.95 -34.68 10.87
N ALA A 43 6.95 -34.14 11.58
CA ALA A 43 5.70 -33.70 10.97
C ALA A 43 5.92 -32.48 10.05
N VAL A 44 6.74 -31.52 10.49
CA VAL A 44 7.12 -30.34 9.69
C VAL A 44 7.87 -30.76 8.42
N GLU A 45 8.88 -31.62 8.54
CA GLU A 45 9.65 -32.14 7.41
C GLU A 45 8.77 -32.91 6.43
N PHE A 46 7.88 -33.76 6.93
CA PHE A 46 6.92 -34.50 6.11
C PHE A 46 6.05 -33.56 5.26
N ILE A 47 5.50 -32.49 5.86
CA ILE A 47 4.66 -31.55 5.12
C ILE A 47 5.48 -30.71 4.15
N LEU A 48 6.69 -30.27 4.54
CA LEU A 48 7.57 -29.50 3.66
C LEU A 48 8.03 -30.31 2.44
N GLU A 49 8.31 -31.60 2.61
CA GLU A 49 8.60 -32.52 1.50
C GLU A 49 7.37 -32.67 0.60
N ASN A 50 6.18 -32.85 1.19
CA ASN A 50 4.95 -32.95 0.42
C ASN A 50 4.64 -31.65 -0.36
N PHE A 51 4.82 -30.50 0.27
CA PHE A 51 4.68 -29.18 -0.33
C PHE A 51 5.64 -29.00 -1.52
N THR A 52 6.91 -29.34 -1.33
CA THR A 52 7.96 -29.25 -2.36
C THR A 52 7.57 -30.07 -3.59
N GLU A 53 7.15 -31.32 -3.38
CA GLU A 53 6.76 -32.20 -4.47
C GLU A 53 5.45 -31.76 -5.14
N MET A 54 4.48 -31.25 -4.39
CA MET A 54 3.25 -30.69 -4.96
C MET A 54 3.52 -29.44 -5.79
N ASN A 55 4.39 -28.54 -5.33
CA ASN A 55 4.78 -27.36 -6.09
C ASN A 55 5.47 -27.75 -7.41
N LYS A 56 6.40 -28.72 -7.38
CA LYS A 56 7.05 -29.25 -8.60
C LYS A 56 6.04 -29.84 -9.59
N LEU A 57 5.07 -30.63 -9.11
CA LEU A 57 4.02 -31.19 -9.95
C LEU A 57 3.13 -30.09 -10.55
N TRP A 58 2.77 -29.09 -9.75
CA TRP A 58 1.95 -27.97 -10.19
C TRP A 58 2.63 -27.10 -11.24
N VAL A 59 3.92 -26.83 -11.10
CA VAL A 59 4.73 -26.13 -12.12
C VAL A 59 4.88 -27.00 -13.37
N ARG A 60 5.06 -28.31 -13.22
CA ARG A 60 5.15 -29.25 -14.35
C ARG A 60 3.89 -29.24 -15.22
N MET A 61 2.71 -29.00 -14.65
CA MET A 61 1.47 -28.83 -15.43
C MET A 61 1.57 -27.74 -16.51
N GLN A 62 2.42 -26.73 -16.32
CA GLN A 62 2.62 -25.67 -17.32
C GLN A 62 3.24 -26.22 -18.61
N LEU A 63 4.16 -27.17 -18.46
CA LEU A 63 5.00 -27.73 -19.52
C LEU A 63 4.34 -28.92 -20.24
N GLU A 64 3.27 -29.49 -19.69
CA GLU A 64 2.62 -30.66 -20.27
C GLU A 64 1.71 -30.30 -21.47
N GLY A 65 2.07 -30.82 -22.64
CA GLY A 65 1.23 -30.80 -23.84
C GLY A 65 1.43 -29.58 -24.75
N PRO A 66 0.79 -29.59 -25.93
CA PRO A 66 1.02 -28.60 -26.98
C PRO A 66 0.62 -27.18 -26.55
N GLY A 67 1.31 -26.17 -27.09
CA GLY A 67 1.12 -24.76 -26.73
C GLY A 67 -0.30 -24.21 -26.96
N ARG A 68 -1.07 -24.81 -27.88
CA ARG A 68 -2.48 -24.43 -28.15
C ARG A 68 -3.40 -24.60 -26.95
N VAL A 69 -3.03 -25.42 -25.97
CA VAL A 69 -3.84 -25.71 -24.78
C VAL A 69 -3.34 -24.93 -23.55
N ARG A 70 -2.34 -24.04 -23.71
CA ARG A 70 -1.71 -23.32 -22.59
C ARG A 70 -2.71 -22.53 -21.75
N GLU A 71 -3.61 -21.76 -22.38
CA GLU A 71 -4.60 -20.95 -21.65
C GLU A 71 -5.56 -21.83 -20.82
N LYS A 72 -5.99 -22.98 -21.39
CA LYS A 72 -6.82 -23.94 -20.66
C LYS A 72 -6.06 -24.53 -19.47
N ARG A 73 -4.76 -24.84 -19.63
CA ARG A 73 -3.92 -25.33 -18.54
C ARG A 73 -3.72 -24.29 -17.44
N GLU A 74 -3.53 -23.02 -17.79
CA GLU A 74 -3.41 -21.95 -16.79
C GLU A 74 -4.68 -21.82 -15.94
N LYS A 75 -5.87 -21.97 -16.56
CA LYS A 75 -7.16 -22.03 -15.84
C LYS A 75 -7.26 -23.25 -14.92
N GLU A 76 -6.88 -24.44 -15.41
CA GLU A 76 -6.87 -25.66 -14.60
C GLU A 76 -5.86 -25.56 -13.45
N ARG A 77 -4.66 -25.01 -13.69
CA ARG A 77 -3.64 -24.78 -12.67
C ARG A 77 -4.13 -23.82 -11.60
N SER A 78 -4.78 -22.72 -11.99
CA SER A 78 -5.37 -21.77 -11.04
C SER A 78 -6.46 -22.43 -10.19
N ALA A 79 -7.29 -23.30 -10.77
CA ALA A 79 -8.31 -24.04 -10.01
C ALA A 79 -7.71 -25.06 -9.01
N LEU A 80 -6.47 -25.51 -9.22
CA LEU A 80 -5.79 -26.49 -8.35
C LEU A 80 -4.82 -25.86 -7.35
N GLN A 81 -4.61 -24.53 -7.37
CA GLN A 81 -3.65 -23.84 -6.52
C GLN A 81 -3.87 -24.11 -5.02
N GLU A 82 -5.14 -24.17 -4.60
CA GLU A 82 -5.54 -24.46 -3.21
C GLU A 82 -5.05 -25.82 -2.71
N LEU A 83 -4.88 -26.81 -3.60
CA LEU A 83 -4.34 -28.11 -3.21
C LEU A 83 -2.92 -27.97 -2.67
N VAL A 84 -2.10 -27.11 -3.28
CA VAL A 84 -0.74 -26.83 -2.83
C VAL A 84 -0.76 -26.01 -1.54
N GLY A 85 -1.60 -24.97 -1.49
CA GLY A 85 -1.74 -24.08 -0.33
C GLY A 85 -2.23 -24.78 0.94
N LYS A 86 -3.00 -25.88 0.82
CA LYS A 86 -3.39 -26.71 1.97
C LYS A 86 -2.21 -27.19 2.82
N ASN A 87 -1.04 -27.42 2.23
CA ASN A 87 0.14 -27.80 3.02
C ASN A 87 0.58 -26.68 3.96
N LEU A 88 0.56 -25.43 3.48
CA LEU A 88 0.88 -24.26 4.31
C LEU A 88 -0.15 -24.07 5.42
N HIS A 89 -1.43 -24.32 5.11
CA HIS A 89 -2.51 -24.27 6.10
C HIS A 89 -2.37 -25.33 7.19
N VAL A 90 -1.93 -26.54 6.84
CA VAL A 90 -1.64 -27.57 7.85
C VAL A 90 -0.43 -27.16 8.68
N LEU A 91 0.63 -26.61 8.08
CA LEU A 91 1.80 -26.11 8.82
C LEU A 91 1.44 -25.03 9.85
N SER A 92 0.51 -24.11 9.52
CA SER A 92 0.07 -23.08 10.47
C SER A 92 -0.85 -23.59 11.58
N GLN A 93 -1.34 -24.82 11.47
CA GLN A 93 -2.26 -25.44 12.43
C GLN A 93 -1.56 -26.34 13.45
N ILE A 94 -0.30 -26.70 13.21
CA ILE A 94 0.49 -27.50 14.15
C ILE A 94 0.86 -26.59 15.33
N GLU A 95 0.40 -26.94 16.53
CA GLU A 95 0.64 -26.14 17.73
C GLU A 95 2.14 -26.06 18.06
N GLY A 96 2.88 -27.13 17.78
CA GLY A 96 4.33 -27.17 17.95
C GLY A 96 5.14 -26.36 16.93
N VAL A 97 4.55 -25.68 15.95
CA VAL A 97 5.27 -24.74 15.07
C VAL A 97 5.29 -23.37 15.74
N ASP A 98 6.24 -23.20 16.66
CA ASP A 98 6.53 -21.91 17.28
C ASP A 98 7.26 -20.95 16.32
N LEU A 99 7.51 -19.73 16.81
CA LEU A 99 8.17 -18.69 16.05
C LEU A 99 9.60 -19.08 15.62
N GLU A 100 10.32 -19.83 16.46
CA GLU A 100 11.70 -20.25 16.17
C GLU A 100 11.72 -21.26 15.04
N ILE A 101 10.89 -22.31 15.10
CA ILE A 101 10.75 -23.31 14.03
C ILE A 101 10.28 -22.66 12.74
N TYR A 102 9.33 -21.71 12.81
CA TYR A 102 8.87 -20.99 11.64
C TYR A 102 10.00 -20.20 10.97
N LYS A 103 10.77 -19.44 11.77
CA LYS A 103 11.86 -18.58 11.30
C LYS A 103 13.05 -19.36 10.76
N GLU A 104 13.44 -20.44 11.44
CA GLU A 104 14.67 -21.19 11.10
C GLU A 104 14.43 -22.29 10.06
N THR A 105 13.23 -22.86 10.01
CA THR A 105 12.95 -24.03 9.15
C THR A 105 11.84 -23.77 8.14
N VAL A 106 10.63 -23.44 8.59
CA VAL A 106 9.44 -23.43 7.70
C VAL A 106 9.55 -22.35 6.64
N LEU A 107 9.71 -21.09 7.03
CA LEU A 107 9.72 -19.97 6.10
C LEU A 107 10.89 -20.04 5.11
N PRO A 108 12.15 -20.31 5.50
CA PRO A 108 13.25 -20.46 4.56
C PRO A 108 12.98 -21.52 3.49
N ARG A 109 12.49 -22.70 3.89
CA ARG A 109 12.20 -23.81 2.97
C ARG A 109 11.06 -23.48 2.01
N VAL A 110 10.01 -22.81 2.50
CA VAL A 110 8.89 -22.39 1.65
C VAL A 110 9.35 -21.32 0.66
N LEU A 111 10.06 -20.28 1.11
CA LEU A 111 10.57 -19.21 0.25
C LEU A 111 11.58 -19.73 -0.79
N GLU A 112 12.42 -20.70 -0.43
CA GLU A 112 13.31 -21.37 -1.37
C GLU A 112 12.51 -21.98 -2.54
N GLN A 113 11.41 -22.67 -2.26
CA GLN A 113 10.55 -23.22 -3.31
C GLN A 113 9.85 -22.15 -4.14
N VAL A 114 9.43 -21.04 -3.52
CA VAL A 114 8.82 -19.91 -4.22
C VAL A 114 9.81 -19.27 -5.18
N VAL A 115 11.02 -18.93 -4.74
CA VAL A 115 12.02 -18.27 -5.58
C VAL A 115 12.49 -19.21 -6.71
N ASN A 116 12.76 -20.48 -6.39
CA ASN A 116 13.33 -21.42 -7.35
C ASN A 116 12.34 -21.95 -8.39
N CYS A 117 11.02 -21.88 -8.14
CA CYS A 117 10.05 -22.42 -9.09
C CYS A 117 9.94 -21.63 -10.39
N LYS A 118 10.33 -20.34 -10.39
CA LYS A 118 10.37 -19.46 -11.56
C LYS A 118 9.08 -19.47 -12.40
N ASP A 119 7.93 -19.58 -11.73
CA ASP A 119 6.61 -19.62 -12.36
C ASP A 119 5.69 -18.57 -11.75
N ASP A 120 5.18 -17.67 -12.60
CA ASP A 120 4.47 -16.46 -12.17
C ASP A 120 3.24 -16.75 -11.31
N LEU A 121 2.41 -17.71 -11.75
CA LEU A 121 1.19 -18.11 -11.04
C LEU A 121 1.53 -18.68 -9.66
N SER A 122 2.55 -19.56 -9.62
CA SER A 122 2.97 -20.21 -8.38
C SER A 122 3.58 -19.21 -7.40
N GLN A 123 4.43 -18.32 -7.89
CA GLN A 123 5.09 -17.31 -7.06
C GLN A 123 4.08 -16.34 -6.45
N TYR A 124 3.17 -15.80 -7.26
CA TYR A 124 2.10 -14.92 -6.78
C TYR A 124 1.25 -15.61 -5.70
N TYR A 125 0.72 -16.80 -6.02
CA TYR A 125 -0.20 -17.50 -5.13
C TYR A 125 0.48 -17.92 -3.82
N LEU A 126 1.69 -18.47 -3.88
CA LEU A 126 2.37 -18.96 -2.68
C LEU A 126 2.80 -17.80 -1.77
N MET A 127 3.28 -16.70 -2.31
CA MET A 127 3.59 -15.50 -1.51
C MET A 127 2.34 -14.96 -0.81
N ASP A 128 1.21 -14.87 -1.54
CA ASP A 128 -0.07 -14.44 -0.98
C ASP A 128 -0.59 -15.44 0.08
N CYS A 129 -0.40 -16.74 -0.15
CA CYS A 129 -0.81 -17.80 0.77
C CYS A 129 -0.01 -17.74 2.08
N ILE A 130 1.31 -17.50 2.03
CA ILE A 130 2.14 -17.26 3.23
C ILE A 130 1.55 -16.11 4.04
N ILE A 131 1.28 -14.97 3.38
CA ILE A 131 0.73 -13.78 4.03
C ILE A 131 -0.65 -14.05 4.62
N GLN A 132 -1.48 -14.91 4.05
CA GLN A 132 -2.84 -15.18 4.54
C GLN A 132 -2.88 -16.21 5.68
N VAL A 133 -2.02 -17.22 5.62
CA VAL A 133 -2.14 -18.42 6.45
C VAL A 133 -1.42 -18.28 7.78
N PHE A 134 -0.22 -17.67 7.81
CA PHE A 134 0.57 -17.55 9.03
C PHE A 134 0.18 -16.32 9.88
N PRO A 135 0.41 -16.33 11.21
CA PRO A 135 0.09 -15.23 12.12
C PRO A 135 0.85 -13.92 11.86
N ASP A 136 0.32 -12.80 12.34
CA ASP A 136 0.92 -11.46 12.17
C ASP A 136 2.27 -11.30 12.88
N GLU A 137 2.38 -11.86 14.08
CA GLU A 137 3.62 -11.87 14.88
C GLU A 137 4.76 -12.52 14.10
N TYR A 138 4.47 -13.63 13.42
CA TYR A 138 5.47 -14.35 12.63
C TYR A 138 5.93 -13.48 11.46
N HIS A 139 5.00 -12.85 10.74
CA HIS A 139 5.32 -11.93 9.64
C HIS A 139 6.17 -10.75 10.10
N LEU A 140 5.90 -10.19 11.28
CA LEU A 140 6.67 -9.08 11.83
C LEU A 140 8.10 -9.52 12.14
N GLN A 141 8.27 -10.64 12.83
CA GLN A 141 9.58 -11.14 13.25
C GLN A 141 10.42 -11.70 12.09
N THR A 142 9.79 -12.15 11.02
CA THR A 142 10.47 -12.63 9.79
C THR A 142 10.38 -11.65 8.62
N LEU A 143 10.00 -10.40 8.87
CA LEU A 143 9.70 -9.41 7.83
C LEU A 143 10.86 -9.25 6.84
N GLU A 144 12.09 -9.21 7.34
CA GLU A 144 13.29 -9.07 6.52
C GLU A 144 13.47 -10.23 5.54
N MET A 145 13.23 -11.46 5.98
CA MET A 145 13.36 -12.65 5.15
C MET A 145 12.28 -12.70 4.06
N LEU A 146 11.03 -12.38 4.42
CA LEU A 146 9.92 -12.33 3.47
C LEU A 146 10.15 -11.26 2.40
N LEU A 147 10.56 -10.06 2.81
CA LEU A 147 10.82 -8.94 1.91
C LEU A 147 12.06 -9.18 1.02
N ALA A 148 13.07 -9.90 1.52
CA ALA A 148 14.25 -10.26 0.71
C ALA A 148 13.92 -11.22 -0.44
N ALA A 149 12.84 -12.00 -0.34
CA ALA A 149 12.38 -12.87 -1.42
C ALA A 149 11.63 -12.10 -2.53
N CYS A 150 11.01 -10.96 -2.22
CA CYS A 150 10.19 -10.20 -3.18
C CYS A 150 10.95 -9.75 -4.44
N PRO A 151 12.20 -9.25 -4.38
CA PRO A 151 12.97 -8.92 -5.59
C PRO A 151 13.47 -10.15 -6.38
N GLN A 152 13.40 -11.36 -5.83
CA GLN A 152 13.93 -12.57 -6.45
C GLN A 152 12.88 -13.34 -7.27
N VAL A 153 11.60 -13.00 -7.13
CA VAL A 153 10.51 -13.55 -7.95
C VAL A 153 10.57 -12.99 -9.38
N GLN A 154 9.84 -13.61 -10.30
CA GLN A 154 9.79 -13.16 -11.69
C GLN A 154 9.26 -11.73 -11.78
N PRO A 155 9.81 -10.86 -12.65
CA PRO A 155 9.37 -9.47 -12.77
C PRO A 155 7.91 -9.28 -13.19
N THR A 156 7.31 -10.31 -13.80
CA THR A 156 5.91 -10.37 -14.23
C THR A 156 4.93 -10.68 -13.11
N VAL A 157 5.42 -11.12 -11.95
CA VAL A 157 4.58 -11.40 -10.76
C VAL A 157 4.04 -10.09 -10.19
N ASP A 158 2.76 -10.09 -9.83
CA ASP A 158 2.08 -8.97 -9.17
C ASP A 158 2.49 -8.84 -7.69
N VAL A 159 3.77 -8.51 -7.47
CA VAL A 159 4.37 -8.28 -6.15
C VAL A 159 3.74 -7.07 -5.47
N LYS A 160 3.23 -6.10 -6.25
CA LYS A 160 2.47 -4.97 -5.74
C LYS A 160 1.33 -5.45 -4.85
N THR A 161 0.46 -6.31 -5.36
CA THR A 161 -0.72 -6.77 -4.61
C THR A 161 -0.32 -7.55 -3.35
N VAL A 162 0.70 -8.40 -3.45
CA VAL A 162 1.27 -9.16 -2.32
C VAL A 162 1.76 -8.22 -1.20
N LEU A 163 2.63 -7.26 -1.53
CA LEU A 163 3.16 -6.31 -0.56
C LEU A 163 2.08 -5.37 0.00
N SER A 164 1.12 -4.96 -0.83
CA SER A 164 -0.01 -4.12 -0.38
C SER A 164 -0.86 -4.84 0.68
N ARG A 165 -1.13 -6.14 0.48
CA ARG A 165 -1.85 -6.97 1.46
C ARG A 165 -1.06 -7.18 2.74
N LEU A 166 0.25 -7.43 2.64
CA LEU A 166 1.12 -7.53 3.81
C LEU A 166 1.07 -6.23 4.64
N MET A 167 1.25 -5.07 3.99
CA MET A 167 1.22 -3.78 4.68
C MET A 167 -0.15 -3.48 5.30
N ASP A 168 -1.27 -3.75 4.61
CA ASP A 168 -2.62 -3.58 5.18
C ASP A 168 -2.85 -4.49 6.39
N ARG A 169 -2.40 -5.74 6.30
CA ARG A 169 -2.49 -6.72 7.38
C ARG A 169 -1.66 -6.27 8.61
N LEU A 170 -0.40 -5.91 8.41
CA LEU A 170 0.46 -5.38 9.48
C LEU A 170 -0.06 -4.06 10.06
N SER A 171 -0.65 -3.20 9.23
CA SER A 171 -1.29 -1.95 9.67
C SER A 171 -2.46 -2.20 10.63
N LYS A 172 -3.27 -3.23 10.36
CA LYS A 172 -4.36 -3.65 11.25
C LYS A 172 -3.82 -4.27 12.54
N TYR A 173 -2.78 -5.10 12.43
CA TYR A 173 -2.13 -5.70 13.59
C TYR A 173 -1.52 -4.66 14.52
N ALA A 174 -0.87 -3.63 13.98
CA ALA A 174 -0.33 -2.50 14.74
C ALA A 174 -1.41 -1.72 15.53
N ALA A 175 -2.68 -1.80 15.14
CA ALA A 175 -3.78 -1.18 15.88
C ALA A 175 -4.40 -2.07 16.96
N SER A 176 -3.92 -3.31 17.13
CA SER A 176 -4.47 -4.25 18.09
C SER A 176 -4.07 -3.93 19.53
N SER A 177 -2.82 -3.52 19.76
CA SER A 177 -2.30 -3.17 21.09
C SER A 177 -1.10 -2.21 21.03
N ALA A 178 -0.83 -1.52 22.13
CA ALA A 178 0.32 -0.61 22.25
C ALA A 178 1.67 -1.36 22.35
N ASP A 179 1.66 -2.57 22.91
CA ASP A 179 2.87 -3.40 23.02
C ASP A 179 3.36 -3.83 21.64
N VAL A 180 2.42 -4.22 20.76
CA VAL A 180 2.71 -4.55 19.36
C VAL A 180 3.34 -3.37 18.63
N LEU A 181 2.86 -2.13 18.83
CA LEU A 181 3.49 -0.93 18.23
C LEU A 181 4.96 -0.78 18.62
N THR A 182 5.33 -1.18 19.83
CA THR A 182 6.72 -1.14 20.31
C THR A 182 7.58 -2.16 19.56
N GLU A 183 7.05 -3.34 19.25
CA GLU A 183 7.73 -4.36 18.44
C GLU A 183 8.00 -3.86 17.01
N PHE A 184 7.04 -3.17 16.40
CA PHE A 184 7.23 -2.56 15.06
C PHE A 184 8.40 -1.57 15.01
N LEU A 185 8.59 -0.81 16.09
CA LEU A 185 9.72 0.11 16.25
C LEU A 185 11.05 -0.65 16.41
N GLN A 186 11.06 -1.73 17.20
CA GLN A 186 12.26 -2.56 17.42
C GLN A 186 12.72 -3.26 16.15
N VAL A 187 11.80 -3.72 15.32
CA VAL A 187 12.11 -4.44 14.07
C VAL A 187 12.45 -3.48 12.92
N GLU A 188 12.29 -2.17 13.12
CA GLU A 188 12.47 -1.13 12.10
C GLU A 188 11.62 -1.40 10.84
N ALA A 189 10.35 -1.78 11.04
CA ALA A 189 9.49 -2.26 9.98
C ALA A 189 9.34 -1.29 8.80
N PHE A 190 9.25 0.02 9.09
CA PHE A 190 9.20 1.07 8.05
C PHE A 190 10.42 1.03 7.13
N THR A 191 11.63 1.03 7.70
CA THR A 191 12.89 1.02 6.94
C THR A 191 12.99 -0.22 6.07
N LYS A 192 12.64 -1.39 6.62
CA LYS A 192 12.63 -2.66 5.89
C LYS A 192 11.65 -2.64 4.71
N LEU A 193 10.42 -2.18 4.94
CA LEU A 193 9.38 -2.07 3.90
C LEU A 193 9.77 -1.05 2.81
N SER A 194 10.26 0.12 3.20
CA SER A 194 10.71 1.17 2.27
C SER A 194 11.82 0.65 1.36
N ASN A 195 12.87 0.05 1.93
CA ASN A 195 14.00 -0.49 1.17
C ASN A 195 13.57 -1.64 0.25
N ALA A 196 12.64 -2.49 0.69
CA ALA A 196 12.13 -3.58 -0.13
C ALA A 196 11.31 -3.07 -1.33
N ILE A 197 10.45 -2.08 -1.12
CA ILE A 197 9.65 -1.47 -2.18
C ILE A 197 10.56 -0.81 -3.22
N GLU A 198 11.58 -0.07 -2.79
CA GLU A 198 12.56 0.53 -3.71
C GLU A 198 13.25 -0.54 -4.55
N LYS A 199 13.77 -1.61 -3.93
CA LYS A 199 14.41 -2.74 -4.64
C LYS A 199 13.45 -3.43 -5.61
N VAL A 200 12.20 -3.65 -5.24
CA VAL A 200 11.20 -4.29 -6.11
C VAL A 200 10.91 -3.40 -7.33
N ILE A 201 10.77 -2.09 -7.14
CA ILE A 201 10.55 -1.14 -8.24
C ILE A 201 11.77 -1.05 -9.16
N GLU A 202 12.99 -1.17 -8.62
CA GLU A 202 14.23 -1.20 -9.40
C GLU A 202 14.37 -2.48 -10.25
N VAL A 203 14.05 -3.64 -9.67
CA VAL A 203 14.13 -4.93 -10.36
C VAL A 203 13.02 -5.09 -11.42
N GLN A 204 11.80 -4.63 -11.12
CA GLN A 204 10.67 -4.67 -12.04
C GLN A 204 10.64 -3.42 -12.94
N VAL A 205 11.55 -3.36 -13.91
CA VAL A 205 11.69 -2.21 -14.84
C VAL A 205 10.39 -1.89 -15.59
N ASP A 206 9.61 -2.91 -15.94
CA ASP A 206 8.34 -2.77 -16.66
C ASP A 206 7.13 -2.49 -15.74
N MET A 207 7.34 -2.26 -14.44
CA MET A 207 6.26 -1.98 -13.51
C MET A 207 5.52 -0.69 -13.92
N PRO A 208 4.19 -0.75 -14.15
CA PRO A 208 3.39 0.42 -14.46
C PRO A 208 3.47 1.48 -13.35
N ALA A 209 3.29 2.76 -13.70
CA ALA A 209 3.27 3.86 -12.72
C ALA A 209 2.25 3.63 -11.60
N VAL A 210 1.04 3.16 -11.95
CA VAL A 210 -0.01 2.76 -10.98
C VAL A 210 0.52 1.73 -9.99
N GLY A 211 1.39 0.81 -10.45
CA GLY A 211 2.05 -0.22 -9.67
C GLY A 211 2.84 0.37 -8.50
N ALA A 212 3.82 1.20 -8.86
CA ALA A 212 4.72 1.85 -7.91
C ALA A 212 3.97 2.82 -6.98
N ILE A 213 3.04 3.62 -7.51
CA ILE A 213 2.28 4.57 -6.71
C ILE A 213 1.39 3.85 -5.70
N THR A 214 0.75 2.74 -6.06
CA THR A 214 -0.02 1.95 -5.07
C THR A 214 0.87 1.42 -3.94
N LEU A 215 2.10 0.97 -4.23
CA LEU A 215 3.03 0.56 -3.17
C LEU A 215 3.35 1.71 -2.22
N TYR A 216 3.59 2.93 -2.74
CA TYR A 216 3.79 4.11 -1.92
C TYR A 216 2.54 4.51 -1.13
N VAL A 217 1.33 4.37 -1.69
CA VAL A 217 0.08 4.58 -0.96
C VAL A 217 -0.02 3.60 0.20
N SER A 218 0.20 2.30 -0.03
CA SER A 218 0.16 1.29 1.04
C SER A 218 1.22 1.54 2.11
N LEU A 219 2.44 1.93 1.73
CA LEU A 219 3.51 2.28 2.67
C LEU A 219 3.15 3.54 3.49
N LEU A 220 2.55 4.54 2.85
CA LEU A 220 2.11 5.75 3.52
C LEU A 220 0.99 5.46 4.52
N THR A 221 -0.03 4.69 4.13
CA THR A 221 -1.11 4.28 5.03
C THR A 221 -0.59 3.49 6.23
N PHE A 222 0.37 2.59 5.99
CA PHE A 222 1.08 1.88 7.07
C PHE A 222 1.80 2.87 8.00
N THR A 223 2.59 3.78 7.43
CA THR A 223 3.38 4.77 8.19
C THR A 223 2.49 5.67 9.05
N LEU A 224 1.40 6.18 8.50
CA LEU A 224 0.44 7.03 9.20
C LEU A 224 -0.26 6.31 10.37
N ARG A 225 -0.30 4.98 10.35
CA ARG A 225 -0.92 4.17 11.39
C ARG A 225 0.06 3.73 12.47
N VAL A 226 1.27 3.32 12.07
CA VAL A 226 2.31 2.81 12.99
C VAL A 226 3.15 3.95 13.59
N HIS A 227 3.39 5.01 12.82
CA HIS A 227 4.24 6.15 13.19
C HIS A 227 3.53 7.49 12.92
N PRO A 228 2.43 7.80 13.63
CA PRO A 228 1.66 9.02 13.38
C PRO A 228 2.48 10.31 13.61
N ASP A 229 3.45 10.31 14.52
CA ASP A 229 4.22 11.52 14.85
C ASP A 229 5.45 11.74 13.95
N ARG A 230 5.78 10.78 13.07
CA ARG A 230 7.00 10.78 12.24
C ARG A 230 6.73 11.35 10.86
N LEU A 231 6.66 12.68 10.79
CA LEU A 231 6.50 13.43 9.53
C LEU A 231 7.67 13.22 8.56
N ASP A 232 8.85 12.89 9.06
CA ASP A 232 10.04 12.56 8.27
C ASP A 232 9.83 11.30 7.42
N TYR A 233 9.18 10.27 7.96
CA TYR A 233 8.85 9.07 7.20
C TYR A 233 7.80 9.34 6.13
N VAL A 234 6.79 10.15 6.46
CA VAL A 234 5.77 10.60 5.50
C VAL A 234 6.42 11.38 4.35
N ASP A 235 7.32 12.33 4.67
CA ASP A 235 8.06 13.11 3.67
C ASP A 235 8.98 12.24 2.81
N GLN A 236 9.61 11.20 3.38
CA GLN A 236 10.43 10.24 2.65
C GLN A 236 9.60 9.46 1.62
N VAL A 237 8.41 8.98 1.98
CA VAL A 237 7.51 8.25 1.05
C VAL A 237 7.05 9.17 -0.08
N LEU A 238 6.64 10.40 0.24
CA LEU A 238 6.28 11.38 -0.78
C LEU A 238 7.48 11.72 -1.68
N GLY A 239 8.68 11.87 -1.12
CA GLY A 239 9.90 12.11 -1.87
C GLY A 239 10.26 10.97 -2.83
N ALA A 240 10.08 9.71 -2.40
CA ALA A 240 10.23 8.54 -3.26
C ALA A 240 9.19 8.53 -4.39
N CYS A 241 7.95 8.95 -4.11
CA CYS A 241 6.92 9.13 -5.12
C CYS A 241 7.30 10.23 -6.14
N VAL A 242 7.78 11.39 -5.69
CA VAL A 242 8.27 12.47 -6.57
C VAL A 242 9.37 11.97 -7.49
N LYS A 243 10.36 11.23 -6.98
CA LYS A 243 11.41 10.64 -7.82
C LYS A 243 10.82 9.77 -8.93
N LYS A 244 9.85 8.92 -8.61
CA LYS A 244 9.18 8.07 -9.61
C LYS A 244 8.34 8.89 -10.61
N LEU A 245 7.59 9.89 -10.14
CA LEU A 245 6.79 10.77 -11.00
C LEU A 245 7.66 11.61 -11.93
N SER A 246 8.82 12.08 -11.46
CA SER A 246 9.77 12.85 -12.27
C SER A 246 10.36 12.05 -13.43
N SER A 247 10.39 10.71 -13.33
CA SER A 247 10.81 9.84 -14.44
C SER A 247 9.72 9.64 -15.50
N ILE A 248 8.49 10.07 -15.22
CA ILE A 248 7.34 9.89 -16.10
C ILE A 248 7.01 11.26 -16.73
N PRO A 249 7.12 11.43 -18.06
CA PRO A 249 6.95 12.73 -18.70
C PRO A 249 5.52 13.27 -18.61
N LYS A 250 4.50 12.40 -18.57
CA LYS A 250 3.10 12.77 -18.33
C LYS A 250 2.30 11.60 -17.77
N LEU A 251 1.56 11.83 -16.69
CA LEU A 251 0.73 10.82 -16.05
C LEU A 251 -0.65 10.76 -16.73
N GLU A 252 -0.80 9.94 -17.78
CA GLU A 252 -2.07 9.82 -18.50
C GLU A 252 -3.00 8.71 -17.97
N ASP A 253 -2.48 7.74 -17.20
CA ASP A 253 -3.31 6.68 -16.64
C ASP A 253 -4.22 7.22 -15.51
N SER A 254 -5.53 7.25 -15.75
CA SER A 254 -6.56 7.65 -14.78
C SER A 254 -6.51 6.85 -13.47
N ARG A 255 -6.04 5.59 -13.51
CA ARG A 255 -5.85 4.81 -12.28
C ARG A 255 -4.65 5.32 -11.49
N ALA A 256 -3.60 5.78 -12.16
CA ALA A 256 -2.42 6.32 -11.49
C ALA A 256 -2.76 7.65 -10.83
N THR A 257 -3.49 8.54 -11.51
CA THR A 257 -3.93 9.81 -10.94
C THR A 257 -4.80 9.60 -9.70
N LYS A 258 -5.74 8.66 -9.73
CA LYS A 258 -6.54 8.26 -8.55
C LYS A 258 -5.67 7.79 -7.38
N GLN A 259 -4.58 7.07 -7.66
CA GLN A 259 -3.66 6.63 -6.61
C GLN A 259 -2.82 7.80 -6.05
N VAL A 260 -2.43 8.78 -6.87
CA VAL A 260 -1.75 9.99 -6.37
C VAL A 260 -2.71 10.82 -5.50
N VAL A 261 -3.97 10.96 -5.90
CA VAL A 261 -5.00 11.59 -5.05
C VAL A 261 -5.11 10.86 -3.73
N ALA A 262 -5.24 9.53 -3.73
CA ALA A 262 -5.28 8.74 -2.50
C ALA A 262 -4.02 8.93 -1.62
N LEU A 263 -2.84 9.05 -2.24
CA LEU A 263 -1.57 9.31 -1.54
C LEU A 263 -1.60 10.65 -0.80
N LEU A 264 -2.11 11.70 -1.44
CA LEU A 264 -2.17 13.05 -0.85
C LEU A 264 -3.34 13.22 0.13
N SER A 265 -4.44 12.49 -0.06
CA SER A 265 -5.57 12.50 0.87
C SER A 265 -5.26 11.80 2.19
N ALA A 266 -4.46 10.74 2.19
CA ALA A 266 -4.23 9.93 3.39
C ALA A 266 -3.66 10.73 4.60
N PRO A 267 -2.65 11.61 4.44
CA PRO A 267 -2.20 12.49 5.52
C PRO A 267 -3.29 13.45 6.00
N LEU A 268 -4.08 14.02 5.08
CA LEU A 268 -5.14 14.98 5.41
C LEU A 268 -6.30 14.34 6.20
N GLU A 269 -6.55 13.06 5.99
CA GLU A 269 -7.56 12.32 6.75
C GLU A 269 -7.06 11.92 8.13
N LYS A 270 -5.76 11.64 8.27
CA LYS A 270 -5.18 11.16 9.54
C LYS A 270 -4.85 12.30 10.50
N TYR A 271 -4.32 13.42 10.00
CA TYR A 271 -3.94 14.55 10.85
C TYR A 271 -5.13 15.46 11.10
N ASN A 272 -5.51 15.62 12.37
CA ASN A 272 -6.53 16.60 12.77
C ASN A 272 -6.13 18.02 12.37
N ASP A 273 -4.83 18.32 12.43
CA ASP A 273 -4.26 19.57 11.96
C ASP A 273 -3.77 19.42 10.51
N THR A 274 -4.62 19.77 9.56
CA THR A 274 -4.30 19.81 8.12
C THR A 274 -3.04 20.63 7.84
N VAL A 275 -2.77 21.65 8.65
CA VAL A 275 -1.56 22.47 8.58
C VAL A 275 -0.30 21.65 8.76
N THR A 276 -0.34 20.58 9.58
CA THR A 276 0.82 19.71 9.79
C THR A 276 1.13 18.90 8.53
N ALA A 277 0.11 18.45 7.78
CA ALA A 277 0.31 17.83 6.47
C ALA A 277 0.86 18.83 5.44
N LEU A 278 0.42 20.09 5.47
CA LEU A 278 0.88 21.15 4.57
C LEU A 278 2.33 21.59 4.81
N LYS A 279 2.93 21.27 5.97
CA LYS A 279 4.35 21.52 6.27
C LYS A 279 5.29 20.52 5.60
N ILE A 280 4.78 19.43 5.05
CA ILE A 280 5.60 18.37 4.46
C ILE A 280 6.23 18.88 3.17
N SER A 281 7.56 18.82 3.08
CA SER A 281 8.34 19.48 2.05
C SER A 281 8.08 18.93 0.64
N ASN A 282 7.84 17.62 0.53
CA ASN A 282 7.58 16.96 -0.74
C ASN A 282 6.10 16.96 -1.13
N TYR A 283 5.18 17.43 -0.27
CA TYR A 283 3.75 17.47 -0.59
C TYR A 283 3.44 18.40 -1.77
N PRO A 284 3.89 19.68 -1.81
CA PRO A 284 3.70 20.53 -2.99
C PRO A 284 4.36 19.97 -4.25
N ARG A 285 5.51 19.30 -4.10
CA ARG A 285 6.25 18.71 -5.23
C ARG A 285 5.48 17.59 -5.92
N VAL A 286 4.72 16.78 -5.17
CA VAL A 286 3.83 15.77 -5.77
C VAL A 286 2.71 16.46 -6.55
N MET A 287 2.17 17.55 -6.02
CA MET A 287 1.09 18.32 -6.63
C MET A 287 1.52 18.99 -7.94
N ASP A 288 2.77 19.45 -8.04
CA ASP A 288 3.35 20.02 -9.27
C ASP A 288 3.40 19.03 -10.45
N HIS A 289 3.34 17.72 -10.20
CA HIS A 289 3.29 16.69 -11.25
C HIS A 289 1.88 16.33 -11.71
N LEU A 290 0.83 16.89 -11.10
CA LEU A 290 -0.56 16.64 -11.46
C LEU A 290 -1.01 17.52 -12.64
N ASP A 291 -1.94 16.99 -13.44
CA ASP A 291 -2.65 17.79 -14.43
C ASP A 291 -3.63 18.77 -13.76
N ASN A 292 -4.08 19.78 -14.51
CA ASN A 292 -4.94 20.85 -13.98
C ASN A 292 -6.24 20.30 -13.37
N GLY A 293 -6.85 19.28 -13.97
CA GLY A 293 -8.08 18.67 -13.47
C GLY A 293 -7.87 17.98 -12.13
N THR A 294 -6.84 17.12 -12.04
CA THR A 294 -6.52 16.44 -10.76
C THR A 294 -6.05 17.42 -9.68
N ASN A 295 -5.36 18.50 -10.05
CA ASN A 295 -4.99 19.58 -9.13
C ASN A 295 -6.20 20.25 -8.49
N LYS A 296 -7.27 20.53 -9.26
CA LYS A 296 -8.51 21.09 -8.72
C LYS A 296 -9.21 20.12 -7.77
N VAL A 297 -9.29 18.84 -8.13
CA VAL A 297 -9.86 17.79 -7.27
C VAL A 297 -9.11 17.75 -5.93
N MET A 298 -7.77 17.77 -5.98
CA MET A 298 -6.96 17.74 -4.76
C MET A 298 -7.11 19.02 -3.92
N ALA A 299 -7.19 20.19 -4.58
CA ALA A 299 -7.46 21.46 -3.91
C ALA A 299 -8.81 21.44 -3.17
N MET A 300 -9.85 20.86 -3.78
CA MET A 300 -11.15 20.69 -3.12
C MET A 300 -11.06 19.77 -1.90
N VAL A 301 -10.35 18.63 -2.00
CA VAL A 301 -10.12 17.73 -0.86
C VAL A 301 -9.40 18.43 0.30
N ILE A 302 -8.42 19.29 0.00
CA ILE A 302 -7.73 20.09 1.03
C ILE A 302 -8.73 21.03 1.73
N ILE A 303 -9.56 21.75 0.97
CA ILE A 303 -10.56 22.67 1.53
C ILE A 303 -11.57 21.90 2.40
N GLU A 304 -12.11 20.80 1.90
CA GLU A 304 -13.06 19.96 2.63
C GLU A 304 -12.46 19.43 3.94
N SER A 305 -11.20 19.00 3.92
CA SER A 305 -10.51 18.55 5.13
C SER A 305 -10.36 19.68 6.18
N ILE A 306 -9.99 20.89 5.74
CA ILE A 306 -9.92 22.07 6.62
C ILE A 306 -11.30 22.39 7.23
N MET A 307 -12.36 22.34 6.41
CA MET A 307 -13.73 22.59 6.87
C MET A 307 -14.18 21.54 7.88
N LYS A 308 -13.97 20.24 7.57
CA LYS A 308 -14.41 19.12 8.40
C LYS A 308 -13.79 19.16 9.79
N ASN A 309 -12.52 19.54 9.89
CA ASN A 309 -11.78 19.60 11.15
C ASN A 309 -11.90 20.96 11.87
N ASN A 310 -12.62 21.94 11.28
CA ASN A 310 -12.67 23.32 11.74
C ASN A 310 -11.28 23.93 12.02
N THR A 311 -10.29 23.58 11.18
CA THR A 311 -8.90 24.00 11.38
C THR A 311 -8.73 25.47 11.06
N CYS A 312 -8.35 26.27 12.05
CA CYS A 312 -8.07 27.69 11.85
C CYS A 312 -6.61 27.91 11.43
N ILE A 313 -6.42 28.58 10.29
CA ILE A 313 -5.08 28.91 9.77
C ILE A 313 -4.73 30.33 10.17
N SER A 314 -3.74 30.45 11.04
CA SER A 314 -3.46 31.71 11.76
C SER A 314 -2.15 32.41 11.37
N THR A 315 -1.34 31.90 10.44
CA THR A 315 -0.06 32.54 10.08
C THR A 315 0.06 32.80 8.59
N ALA A 316 0.60 33.94 8.21
CA ALA A 316 0.75 34.39 6.82
C ALA A 316 1.46 33.34 5.93
N ASP A 317 2.55 32.75 6.42
CA ASP A 317 3.32 31.75 5.67
C ASP A 317 2.50 30.51 5.30
N LYS A 318 1.64 30.05 6.22
CA LYS A 318 0.74 28.91 5.98
C LYS A 318 -0.34 29.25 4.97
N VAL A 319 -0.84 30.48 5.01
CA VAL A 319 -1.84 30.97 4.04
C VAL A 319 -1.22 31.05 2.65
N GLU A 320 0.02 31.54 2.51
CA GLU A 320 0.69 31.57 1.21
C GLU A 320 0.84 30.16 0.63
N VAL A 321 1.32 29.19 1.42
CA VAL A 321 1.46 27.78 0.98
C VAL A 321 0.11 27.18 0.59
N LEU A 322 -0.93 27.40 1.38
CA LEU A 322 -2.28 26.93 1.06
C LEU A 322 -2.79 27.51 -0.26
N PHE A 323 -2.64 28.82 -0.46
CA PHE A 323 -3.11 29.51 -1.66
C PHE A 323 -2.33 29.10 -2.93
N GLU A 324 -1.04 28.77 -2.79
CA GLU A 324 -0.27 28.15 -3.87
C GLU A 324 -0.78 26.74 -4.24
N LEU A 325 -1.22 25.95 -3.26
CA LEU A 325 -1.80 24.62 -3.53
C LEU A 325 -3.18 24.71 -4.17
N ILE A 326 -4.01 25.69 -3.78
CA ILE A 326 -5.35 25.87 -4.37
C ILE A 326 -5.36 26.83 -5.57
N LYS A 327 -4.19 27.20 -6.12
CA LYS A 327 -4.07 28.18 -7.22
C LYS A 327 -4.93 27.83 -8.43
N GLY A 328 -5.14 26.54 -8.72
CA GLY A 328 -6.00 26.08 -9.82
C GLY A 328 -7.49 26.44 -9.65
N LEU A 329 -7.97 26.58 -8.41
CA LEU A 329 -9.32 27.06 -8.09
C LEU A 329 -9.43 28.58 -8.08
N ILE A 330 -8.30 29.29 -7.90
CA ILE A 330 -8.27 30.75 -7.79
C ILE A 330 -7.99 31.42 -9.13
N LYS A 331 -7.05 30.92 -9.93
CA LYS A 331 -6.70 31.45 -11.25
C LYS A 331 -6.97 30.44 -12.37
N ASP A 332 -7.37 30.92 -13.55
CA ASP A 332 -7.39 30.10 -14.76
C ASP A 332 -5.95 29.76 -15.15
N LEU A 333 -5.62 28.46 -15.21
CA LEU A 333 -4.31 28.00 -15.68
C LEU A 333 -4.31 27.97 -17.21
N ASP A 334 -3.25 28.49 -17.83
CA ASP A 334 -3.14 28.65 -19.28
C ASP A 334 -3.41 27.32 -20.01
N GLY A 335 -4.41 27.33 -20.92
CA GLY A 335 -4.75 26.19 -21.79
C GLY A 335 -5.97 25.36 -21.39
N ALA A 336 -6.64 25.66 -20.27
CA ALA A 336 -7.89 24.99 -19.89
C ALA A 336 -9.12 25.80 -20.33
N THR A 337 -9.73 25.45 -21.46
CA THR A 337 -11.16 25.67 -21.66
C THR A 337 -11.88 24.62 -20.81
N ASP A 338 -12.07 24.92 -19.54
CA ASP A 338 -12.91 24.11 -18.67
C ASP A 338 -14.36 24.21 -19.17
N GLU A 339 -14.83 23.17 -19.85
CA GLU A 339 -16.26 22.88 -19.99
C GLU A 339 -16.78 22.35 -18.63
N LEU A 340 -16.66 23.16 -17.58
CA LEU A 340 -17.33 22.89 -16.31
C LEU A 340 -18.76 23.40 -16.40
N ASP A 341 -19.71 22.58 -15.95
CA ASP A 341 -21.09 23.02 -15.79
C ASP A 341 -21.14 24.16 -14.75
N GLU A 342 -22.06 25.12 -14.95
CA GLU A 342 -22.12 26.31 -14.10
C GLU A 342 -22.36 25.99 -12.61
N GLU A 343 -22.96 24.85 -12.29
CA GLU A 343 -23.17 24.40 -10.92
C GLU A 343 -21.86 23.96 -10.26
N ASP A 344 -21.08 23.12 -10.92
CA ASP A 344 -19.77 22.67 -10.41
C ASP A 344 -18.82 23.85 -10.18
N PHE A 345 -18.79 24.81 -11.11
CA PHE A 345 -18.00 26.03 -10.95
C PHE A 345 -18.46 26.85 -9.73
N LYS A 346 -19.77 26.98 -9.49
CA LYS A 346 -20.29 27.68 -8.31
C LYS A 346 -19.90 26.96 -7.02
N ASP A 347 -19.93 25.64 -6.99
CA ASP A 347 -19.57 24.85 -5.82
C ASP A 347 -18.08 24.94 -5.48
N GLU A 348 -17.21 24.92 -6.49
CA GLU A 348 -15.77 25.22 -6.33
C GLU A 348 -15.56 26.60 -5.69
N GLN A 349 -16.17 27.65 -6.26
CA GLN A 349 -15.99 29.03 -5.77
C GLN A 349 -16.61 29.25 -4.39
N ASN A 350 -17.74 28.60 -4.09
CA ASN A 350 -18.35 28.62 -2.75
C ASN A 350 -17.44 27.95 -1.70
N SER A 351 -16.68 26.93 -2.09
CA SER A 351 -15.74 26.26 -1.19
C SER A 351 -14.53 27.15 -0.89
N VAL A 352 -14.00 27.87 -1.89
CA VAL A 352 -12.97 28.89 -1.67
C VAL A 352 -13.48 30.03 -0.78
N ALA A 353 -14.73 30.48 -0.99
CA ALA A 353 -15.36 31.49 -0.14
C ALA A 353 -15.43 31.05 1.33
N LYS A 354 -15.86 29.81 1.60
CA LYS A 354 -15.86 29.23 2.95
C LYS A 354 -14.46 29.15 3.55
N LEU A 355 -13.45 28.81 2.76
CA LEU A 355 -12.06 28.75 3.19
C LEU A 355 -11.57 30.09 3.76
N ILE A 356 -11.92 31.20 3.13
CA ILE A 356 -11.53 32.55 3.57
C ILE A 356 -12.02 32.85 5.00
N HIS A 357 -13.16 32.30 5.40
CA HIS A 357 -13.69 32.47 6.76
C HIS A 357 -12.97 31.65 7.83
N MET A 358 -12.16 30.66 7.43
CA MET A 358 -11.33 29.85 8.34
C MET A 358 -9.95 30.46 8.61
N LEU A 359 -9.60 31.53 7.91
CA LEU A 359 -8.36 32.28 8.08
C LEU A 359 -8.57 33.34 9.16
N TYR A 360 -7.93 33.19 10.31
CA TYR A 360 -8.08 34.15 11.40
C TYR A 360 -6.85 34.14 12.31
N ASN A 361 -6.42 35.33 12.73
CA ASN A 361 -5.45 35.52 13.80
C ASN A 361 -5.92 36.65 14.73
N ASN A 362 -5.74 36.47 16.04
CA ASN A 362 -6.02 37.48 17.06
C ASN A 362 -5.06 38.67 16.97
N GLU A 363 -3.85 38.48 16.42
CA GLU A 363 -2.87 39.54 16.25
C GLU A 363 -3.17 40.37 14.99
N PRO A 364 -3.42 41.69 15.12
CA PRO A 364 -3.92 42.51 14.02
C PRO A 364 -2.89 42.65 12.88
N GLU A 365 -1.60 42.70 13.21
CA GLU A 365 -0.53 42.79 12.21
C GLU A 365 -0.46 41.51 11.35
N GLU A 366 -0.58 40.34 11.98
CA GLU A 366 -0.53 39.07 11.28
C GLU A 366 -1.82 38.81 10.49
N MET A 367 -2.98 39.22 11.03
CA MET A 367 -4.25 39.19 10.31
C MET A 367 -4.23 40.10 9.07
N LEU A 368 -3.61 41.28 9.17
CA LEU A 368 -3.45 42.17 8.01
C LEU A 368 -2.56 41.54 6.94
N LYS A 369 -1.46 40.87 7.31
CA LYS A 369 -0.64 40.12 6.35
C LYS A 369 -1.42 39.01 5.67
N ILE A 370 -2.22 38.24 6.42
CA ILE A 370 -3.11 37.20 5.87
C ILE A 370 -4.09 37.82 4.86
N ILE A 371 -4.76 38.91 5.21
CA ILE A 371 -5.70 39.61 4.30
C ILE A 371 -4.98 40.08 3.04
N CYS A 372 -3.78 40.65 3.15
CA CYS A 372 -2.99 41.09 1.99
C CYS A 372 -2.63 39.93 1.05
N ILE A 373 -2.26 38.78 1.61
CA ILE A 373 -1.95 37.57 0.83
C ILE A 373 -3.20 37.07 0.10
N VAL A 374 -4.32 36.92 0.82
CA VAL A 374 -5.59 36.48 0.23
C VAL A 374 -6.05 37.45 -0.85
N TRP A 375 -5.93 38.76 -0.61
CA TRP A 375 -6.23 39.79 -1.60
C TRP A 375 -5.37 39.65 -2.87
N LYS A 376 -4.06 39.49 -2.71
CA LYS A 376 -3.12 39.31 -3.84
C LYS A 376 -3.51 38.13 -4.73
N HIS A 377 -3.84 36.99 -4.12
CA HIS A 377 -4.19 35.78 -4.87
C HIS A 377 -5.59 35.85 -5.48
N THR A 378 -6.60 36.32 -4.73
CA THR A 378 -7.99 36.43 -5.21
C THR A 378 -8.13 37.41 -6.38
N MET A 379 -7.40 38.53 -6.36
CA MET A 379 -7.43 39.52 -7.46
C MET A 379 -6.88 38.97 -8.78
N ALA A 380 -6.07 37.90 -8.74
CA ALA A 380 -5.58 37.23 -9.94
C ALA A 380 -6.61 36.30 -10.61
N GLY A 381 -7.77 36.06 -9.97
CA GLY A 381 -8.77 35.06 -10.39
C GLY A 381 -9.78 35.50 -11.46
N GLY A 382 -9.74 36.77 -11.88
CA GLY A 382 -10.56 37.27 -12.99
C GLY A 382 -12.05 37.49 -12.65
N PRO A 383 -12.82 38.06 -13.60
CA PRO A 383 -14.14 38.64 -13.33
C PRO A 383 -15.23 37.63 -12.95
N LYS A 384 -15.07 36.34 -13.29
CA LYS A 384 -16.05 35.29 -12.96
C LYS A 384 -15.95 34.79 -11.51
N ARG A 385 -14.74 34.82 -10.93
CA ARG A 385 -14.45 34.29 -9.57
C ARG A 385 -14.53 35.36 -8.48
N LEU A 386 -14.23 36.61 -8.83
CA LEU A 386 -14.29 37.75 -7.92
C LEU A 386 -15.65 37.94 -7.20
N PRO A 387 -16.83 37.75 -7.85
CA PRO A 387 -18.12 37.92 -7.18
C PRO A 387 -18.35 36.99 -5.98
N PHE A 388 -17.67 35.84 -5.93
CA PHE A 388 -17.82 34.84 -4.86
C PHE A 388 -16.79 35.04 -3.74
N THR A 389 -15.55 35.34 -4.11
CA THR A 389 -14.41 35.39 -3.18
C THR A 389 -14.23 36.74 -2.50
N VAL A 390 -14.49 37.85 -3.20
CA VAL A 390 -14.30 39.21 -2.66
C VAL A 390 -15.27 39.54 -1.51
N PRO A 391 -16.58 39.24 -1.58
CA PRO A 391 -17.47 39.49 -0.46
C PRO A 391 -17.02 38.76 0.81
N SER A 392 -16.60 37.50 0.67
CA SER A 392 -16.11 36.66 1.78
C SER A 392 -14.85 37.25 2.42
N LEU A 393 -13.94 37.80 1.61
CA LEU A 393 -12.76 38.52 2.10
C LEU A 393 -13.13 39.81 2.85
N VAL A 394 -14.08 40.60 2.32
CA VAL A 394 -14.56 41.82 2.98
C VAL A 394 -15.20 41.48 4.33
N PHE A 395 -16.06 40.47 4.38
CA PHE A 395 -16.67 40.02 5.64
C PHE A 395 -15.64 39.48 6.64
N SER A 396 -14.60 38.78 6.16
CA SER A 396 -13.51 38.31 7.02
C SER A 396 -12.68 39.48 7.58
N ALA A 397 -12.43 40.53 6.78
CA ALA A 397 -11.71 41.74 7.22
C ALA A 397 -12.52 42.65 8.17
N LEU A 398 -13.86 42.53 8.18
CA LEU A 398 -14.75 43.27 9.08
C LEU A 398 -14.94 42.58 10.45
N ARG A 399 -14.50 41.33 10.59
CA ARG A 399 -14.57 40.54 11.81
C ARG A 399 -13.43 40.91 12.76
#